data_AF-A0A1M5D6Z8-F1
#
_entry.id   AF-A0A1M5D6Z8-F1
#
_cell.length_a   1.000
_cell.length_b   1.000
_cell.length_c   1.000
_cell.angle_alpha   90.00
_cell.angle_beta   90.00
_cell.angle_gamma   90.00
#
_symmetry.space_group_name_H-M   'P 1'
#
loop_
_entity.id
_entity.type
_entity.pdbx_description
1 polymer ?
#
loop_
_entity_poly.entity_id
_entity_poly.type
_entity_poly.pdbx_seq_one_letter_code
_entity_poly.pdbx_strand_id
1 'polypeptide(L)'
;MTRLPCSRRISPAALFVGGRNRLSLLCLCATLTLAGCASTDPVARQDLLNQSQAQVQQIRGTPLAVYAVDGKSHWFYPMGSRDDSARELLVFDAAGLLIAQRPAWTREAFTQIQIEQDGHLELLQAFGPPLRQGVQPRSLLRAAAEEESTTAAAPPNAPYWQYAFRERHQDFYVHILFSDDRKVSEVRIFQDPAADRLLSP
;
A
#
# COMPACT_ATOMS: atom_id res chain seq x y z
N MET A 1 16.71 30.31 57.16
CA MET A 1 16.75 30.94 55.82
C MET A 1 15.33 31.14 55.33
N THR A 2 15.07 32.33 54.79
CA THR A 2 13.89 33.13 55.05
C THR A 2 12.87 33.06 53.91
N ARG A 3 11.59 32.85 54.24
CA ARG A 3 10.42 33.11 53.36
C ARG A 3 9.63 34.28 53.94
N LEU A 4 9.15 35.18 53.08
CA LEU A 4 8.01 36.08 53.32
C LEU A 4 7.19 36.27 52.02
N PRO A 5 5.92 36.70 52.10
CA PRO A 5 4.85 36.11 51.31
C PRO A 5 4.03 37.08 50.42
N CYS A 6 3.22 36.40 49.61
CA CYS A 6 2.01 36.71 48.85
C CYS A 6 1.13 37.88 49.31
N SER A 7 0.63 38.65 48.34
CA SER A 7 -0.39 39.72 48.49
C SER A 7 -1.70 39.37 47.77
N ARG A 8 -2.79 39.72 48.48
CA ARG A 8 -4.25 39.91 48.20
C ARG A 8 -4.78 39.92 46.76
N ARG A 9 -6.11 39.83 46.48
CA ARG A 9 -7.38 39.23 47.00
C ARG A 9 -8.52 39.89 46.17
N ILE A 10 -9.68 39.20 46.02
CA ILE A 10 -11.07 39.73 45.79
C ILE A 10 -11.41 40.19 44.34
N SER A 11 -12.56 39.95 43.70
CA SER A 11 -13.78 39.11 43.84
C SER A 11 -14.65 39.25 42.56
N PRO A 12 -15.67 38.41 42.32
CA PRO A 12 -16.44 38.34 41.08
C PRO A 12 -17.75 39.16 41.11
N ALA A 13 -18.31 39.44 39.92
CA ALA A 13 -19.70 39.87 39.76
C ALA A 13 -20.34 39.09 38.60
N ALA A 14 -21.40 38.36 38.91
CA ALA A 14 -22.37 37.87 37.94
C ALA A 14 -23.52 38.89 37.86
N LEU A 15 -24.21 38.97 36.71
CA LEU A 15 -25.68 38.81 36.62
C LEU A 15 -26.26 39.25 35.25
N PHE A 16 -27.39 38.59 34.96
CA PHE A 16 -28.54 38.94 34.10
C PHE A 16 -28.61 38.53 32.62
N VAL A 17 -29.61 37.67 32.42
CA VAL A 17 -30.27 37.21 31.18
C VAL A 17 -31.41 38.18 30.83
N GLY A 18 -31.65 38.39 29.53
CA GLY A 18 -33.00 38.61 29.00
C GLY A 18 -33.23 39.88 28.19
N GLY A 19 -33.55 39.74 26.89
CA GLY A 19 -34.09 40.83 26.08
C GLY A 19 -34.26 40.45 24.60
N ARG A 20 -35.50 40.21 24.18
CA ARG A 20 -35.91 39.87 22.80
C ARG A 20 -35.93 41.11 21.90
N ASN A 21 -35.78 40.83 20.61
CA ASN A 21 -36.36 41.50 19.44
C ASN A 21 -35.59 42.61 18.69
N ARG A 22 -35.18 42.20 17.47
CA ARG A 22 -35.57 42.73 16.14
C ARG A 22 -34.49 43.41 15.31
N LEU A 23 -34.36 42.85 14.10
CA LEU A 23 -33.99 43.47 12.83
C LEU A 23 -32.66 44.24 12.80
N SER A 24 -31.66 43.68 12.09
CA SER A 24 -31.33 44.13 10.73
C SER A 24 -29.99 43.59 10.23
N LEU A 25 -30.03 43.17 8.96
CA LEU A 25 -28.97 43.24 7.95
C LEU A 25 -27.70 42.37 8.08
N LEU A 26 -27.62 41.45 7.10
CA LEU A 26 -26.51 41.29 6.15
C LEU A 26 -25.10 41.08 6.72
N CYS A 27 -24.63 39.84 6.63
CA CYS A 27 -23.54 39.52 5.71
C CYS A 27 -23.44 38.00 5.52
N LEU A 28 -23.87 37.55 4.34
CA LEU A 28 -23.40 36.31 3.75
C LEU A 28 -21.88 36.41 3.59
N CYS A 29 -21.11 35.64 4.36
CA CYS A 29 -19.80 35.21 3.94
C CYS A 29 -19.79 33.69 3.92
N ALA A 30 -20.10 33.19 2.73
CA ALA A 30 -19.81 31.84 2.31
C ALA A 30 -18.32 31.55 2.53
N THR A 31 -18.04 30.51 3.30
CA THR A 31 -16.90 29.64 3.03
C THR A 31 -17.43 28.22 3.09
N LEU A 32 -18.05 27.80 1.98
CA LEU A 32 -18.05 26.39 1.61
C LEU A 32 -16.58 25.99 1.54
N THR A 33 -16.05 25.39 2.60
CA THR A 33 -14.88 24.52 2.48
C THR A 33 -15.35 23.34 1.64
N LEU A 34 -15.30 23.51 0.32
CA LEU A 34 -15.12 22.38 -0.57
C LEU A 34 -13.84 21.71 -0.11
N ALA A 35 -13.98 20.69 0.73
CA ALA A 35 -13.11 19.54 0.67
C ALA A 35 -13.31 18.94 -0.73
N GLY A 36 -12.72 19.61 -1.72
CA GLY A 36 -12.38 18.98 -2.97
C GLY A 36 -11.36 17.92 -2.57
N CYS A 37 -11.84 16.70 -2.34
CA CYS A 37 -11.05 15.54 -2.69
C CYS A 37 -10.66 15.78 -4.14
N ALA A 38 -9.46 16.30 -4.34
CA ALA A 38 -8.82 16.28 -5.63
C ALA A 38 -8.86 14.81 -6.02
N SER A 39 -9.73 14.51 -6.98
CA SER A 39 -9.60 13.30 -7.76
C SER A 39 -8.17 13.36 -8.28
N THR A 40 -7.30 12.58 -7.66
CA THR A 40 -5.95 12.36 -8.16
C THR A 40 -6.13 11.74 -9.53
N ASP A 41 -6.08 12.59 -10.55
CA ASP A 41 -5.83 12.15 -11.91
C ASP A 41 -4.64 11.20 -11.86
N PRO A 42 -4.67 10.10 -12.64
CA PRO A 42 -3.59 9.14 -12.65
C PRO A 42 -2.31 9.90 -12.96
N VAL A 43 -1.44 10.03 -11.95
CA VAL A 43 -0.17 10.75 -12.07
C VAL A 43 0.58 10.07 -13.19
N ALA A 44 0.66 10.75 -14.34
CA ALA A 44 1.49 10.31 -15.45
C ALA A 44 2.87 9.98 -14.88
N ARG A 45 3.40 8.80 -15.23
CA ARG A 45 4.60 8.22 -14.61
C ARG A 45 5.77 9.20 -14.71
N GLN A 46 5.94 9.99 -13.66
CA GLN A 46 7.01 10.99 -13.57
C GLN A 46 8.27 10.26 -13.14
N ASP A 47 9.37 10.52 -13.85
CA ASP A 47 10.69 10.09 -13.41
C ASP A 47 11.11 10.97 -12.23
N LEU A 48 11.35 10.33 -11.09
CA LEU A 48 11.68 10.97 -9.82
C LEU A 48 13.15 10.76 -9.43
N LEU A 49 14.00 10.27 -10.33
CA LEU A 49 15.40 9.97 -10.02
C LEU A 49 16.13 11.19 -9.42
N ASN A 50 17.01 10.93 -8.46
CA ASN A 50 17.78 11.89 -7.67
C ASN A 50 16.95 12.82 -6.77
N GLN A 51 15.63 12.64 -6.66
CA GLN A 51 14.81 13.36 -5.69
C GLN A 51 15.02 12.79 -4.29
N SER A 52 14.96 13.67 -3.28
CA SER A 52 14.97 13.24 -1.88
C SER A 52 13.65 12.57 -1.48
N GLN A 53 13.68 11.76 -0.42
CA GLN A 53 12.49 11.16 0.19
C GLN A 53 11.38 12.19 0.47
N ALA A 54 11.74 13.36 1.01
CA ALA A 54 10.78 14.42 1.33
C ALA A 54 10.09 14.96 0.06
N GLN A 55 10.84 15.18 -1.02
CA GLN A 55 10.30 15.63 -2.30
C GLN A 55 9.39 14.56 -2.92
N VAL A 56 9.81 13.29 -2.92
CA VAL A 56 8.97 12.19 -3.41
C VAL A 56 7.67 12.10 -2.62
N GLN A 57 7.72 12.20 -1.29
CA GLN A 57 6.52 12.15 -0.45
C GLN A 57 5.59 13.35 -0.69
N GLN A 58 6.15 14.53 -0.99
CA GLN A 58 5.35 15.70 -1.37
C GLN A 58 4.63 15.51 -2.72
N ILE A 59 5.27 14.84 -3.68
CA ILE A 59 4.72 14.60 -5.02
C ILE A 59 3.72 13.44 -5.02
N ARG A 60 4.06 12.32 -4.37
CA ARG A 60 3.32 11.05 -4.44
C ARG A 60 2.46 10.76 -3.22
N GLY A 61 2.60 11.54 -2.14
CA GLY A 61 2.00 11.25 -0.85
C GLY A 61 2.74 10.16 -0.06
N THR A 62 2.08 9.65 0.98
CA THR A 62 2.65 8.63 1.85
C THR A 62 2.76 7.28 1.12
N PRO A 63 3.90 6.57 1.20
CA PRO A 63 4.05 5.23 0.63
C PRO A 63 3.13 4.23 1.33
N LEU A 64 2.73 3.18 0.61
CA LEU A 64 1.95 2.07 1.17
C LEU A 64 2.73 1.28 2.22
N ALA A 65 4.02 1.10 1.96
CA ALA A 65 4.93 0.42 2.85
C ALA A 65 6.36 0.93 2.64
N VAL A 66 7.14 0.91 3.72
CA VAL A 66 8.55 1.28 3.74
C VAL A 66 9.34 0.17 4.42
N TYR A 67 10.40 -0.28 3.78
CA TYR A 67 11.30 -1.28 4.33
C TYR A 67 12.75 -0.80 4.26
N ALA A 68 13.54 -1.13 5.27
CA ALA A 68 14.99 -0.94 5.25
C ALA A 68 15.65 -2.23 4.76
N VAL A 69 16.45 -2.14 3.69
CA VAL A 69 17.10 -3.28 3.03
C VAL A 69 18.53 -2.89 2.71
N ASP A 70 19.52 -3.55 3.31
CA ASP A 70 20.95 -3.31 3.04
C ASP A 70 21.39 -1.84 3.06
N GLY A 71 20.91 -1.08 4.06
CA GLY A 71 21.18 0.36 4.19
C GLY A 71 20.43 1.26 3.20
N LYS A 72 19.54 0.70 2.38
CA LYS A 72 18.64 1.41 1.47
C LYS A 72 17.23 1.45 2.04
N SER A 73 16.41 2.35 1.51
CA SER A 73 14.98 2.42 1.82
C SER A 73 14.16 2.04 0.59
N HIS A 74 13.34 0.99 0.73
CA HIS A 74 12.42 0.50 -0.31
C HIS A 74 11.02 1.02 -0.01
N TRP A 75 10.49 1.86 -0.89
CA TRP A 75 9.18 2.46 -0.76
C TRP A 75 8.25 1.91 -1.83
N PHE A 76 7.05 1.47 -1.42
CA PHE A 76 6.05 0.90 -2.32
C PHE A 76 4.90 1.87 -2.53
N TYR A 77 4.56 2.15 -3.80
CA TYR A 77 3.45 3.01 -4.18
C TYR A 77 2.47 2.28 -5.11
N PRO A 78 1.19 2.66 -5.14
CA PRO A 78 0.30 2.25 -6.21
C PRO A 78 0.76 2.90 -7.53
N MET A 79 0.66 2.18 -8.65
CA MET A 79 0.96 2.74 -9.98
C MET A 79 -0.16 3.63 -10.55
N GLY A 80 -1.26 3.85 -9.81
CA GLY A 80 -2.35 4.71 -10.24
C GLY A 80 -3.17 4.15 -11.41
N SER A 81 -3.03 2.87 -11.75
CA SER A 81 -3.95 2.20 -12.67
C SER A 81 -5.29 1.97 -11.97
N ARG A 82 -6.39 2.07 -12.73
CA ARG A 82 -7.78 1.88 -12.26
C ARG A 82 -7.99 0.63 -11.38
N ASP A 83 -7.15 -0.38 -11.58
CA ASP A 83 -7.28 -1.69 -10.95
C ASP A 83 -6.51 -1.82 -9.62
N ASP A 84 -5.77 -0.78 -9.19
CA ASP A 84 -4.93 -0.73 -7.98
C ASP A 84 -3.99 -1.92 -7.76
N SER A 85 -3.84 -2.75 -8.79
CA SER A 85 -3.15 -4.02 -8.76
C SER A 85 -1.65 -3.80 -8.89
N ALA A 86 -1.19 -2.97 -9.81
CA ALA A 86 0.23 -2.73 -9.99
C ALA A 86 0.86 -1.88 -8.87
N ARG A 87 2.05 -2.30 -8.42
CA ARG A 87 2.88 -1.56 -7.45
C ARG A 87 4.19 -1.11 -8.07
N GLU A 88 4.61 0.09 -7.69
CA GLU A 88 5.91 0.66 -8.03
C GLU A 88 6.83 0.58 -6.82
N LEU A 89 8.08 0.19 -7.05
CA LEU A 89 9.15 0.18 -6.06
C LEU A 89 10.09 1.35 -6.34
N LEU A 90 10.25 2.20 -5.33
CA LEU A 90 11.21 3.29 -5.28
C LEU A 90 12.31 2.91 -4.30
N VAL A 91 13.58 2.96 -4.74
CA VAL A 91 14.73 2.62 -3.92
C VAL A 91 15.55 3.87 -3.65
N PHE A 92 15.68 4.21 -2.38
CA PHE A 92 16.52 5.31 -1.91
C PHE A 92 17.83 4.78 -1.34
N ASP A 93 18.91 5.50 -1.58
CA ASP A 93 20.19 5.23 -0.94
C ASP A 93 20.20 5.64 0.54
N ALA A 94 21.35 5.46 1.20
CA ALA A 94 21.53 5.84 2.60
C ALA A 94 21.48 7.37 2.84
N ALA A 95 21.68 8.18 1.79
CA ALA A 95 21.54 9.63 1.85
C ALA A 95 20.09 10.09 1.66
N GLY A 96 19.16 9.17 1.38
CA GLY A 96 17.75 9.45 1.15
C GLY A 96 17.45 9.98 -0.26
N LEU A 97 18.34 9.73 -1.24
CA LEU A 97 18.14 10.08 -2.65
C LEU A 97 17.60 8.90 -3.44
N LEU A 98 16.64 9.14 -4.32
CA LEU A 98 16.06 8.10 -5.16
C LEU A 98 17.06 7.65 -6.23
N ILE A 99 17.48 6.40 -6.16
CA ILE A 99 18.46 5.79 -7.08
C ILE A 99 17.83 4.80 -8.07
N ALA A 100 16.62 4.31 -7.78
CA ALA A 100 15.90 3.46 -8.72
C ALA A 100 14.38 3.61 -8.59
N GLN A 101 13.71 3.55 -9.73
CA GLN A 101 12.24 3.52 -9.85
C GLN A 101 11.86 2.44 -10.85
N ARG A 102 11.09 1.44 -10.42
CA ARG A 102 10.74 0.28 -11.25
C ARG A 102 9.42 -0.35 -10.83
N PRO A 103 8.80 -1.20 -11.67
CA PRO A 103 7.75 -2.10 -11.21
C PRO A 103 8.25 -2.92 -10.02
N ALA A 104 7.45 -2.96 -8.95
CA ALA A 104 7.74 -3.83 -7.80
C ALA A 104 7.58 -5.31 -8.19
N TRP A 105 6.67 -5.58 -9.13
CA TRP A 105 6.21 -6.92 -9.49
C TRP A 105 6.50 -7.18 -10.96
N THR A 106 7.31 -8.19 -11.22
CA THR A 106 7.59 -8.72 -12.56
C THR A 106 7.60 -10.24 -12.49
N ARG A 107 7.24 -10.90 -13.59
CA ARG A 107 7.24 -12.36 -13.65
C ARG A 107 8.62 -12.94 -13.37
N GLU A 108 9.65 -12.33 -13.95
CA GLU A 108 11.05 -12.70 -13.73
C GLU A 108 11.43 -12.69 -12.25
N ALA A 109 11.06 -11.64 -11.50
CA ALA A 109 11.38 -11.55 -10.08
C ALA A 109 10.67 -12.64 -9.25
N PHE A 110 9.40 -12.95 -9.56
CA PHE A 110 8.68 -14.03 -8.87
C PHE A 110 9.23 -15.43 -9.20
N THR A 111 9.74 -15.65 -10.41
CA THR A 111 10.38 -16.93 -10.78
C THR A 111 11.70 -17.19 -10.07
N GLN A 112 12.31 -16.16 -9.46
CA GLN A 112 13.57 -16.27 -8.72
C GLN A 112 13.37 -16.64 -7.24
N ILE A 113 12.11 -16.71 -6.76
CA ILE A 113 11.82 -17.08 -5.37
C ILE A 113 12.19 -18.54 -5.15
N GLN A 114 12.97 -18.81 -4.10
CA GLN A 114 13.36 -20.17 -3.75
C GLN A 114 12.31 -20.82 -2.84
N ILE A 115 11.97 -22.07 -3.14
CA ILE A 115 11.12 -22.91 -2.29
C ILE A 115 11.92 -23.31 -1.04
N GLU A 116 11.25 -23.50 0.10
CA GLU A 116 11.81 -23.77 1.43
C GLU A 116 12.62 -22.63 2.06
N GLN A 117 12.65 -21.45 1.43
CA GLN A 117 13.25 -20.25 2.01
C GLN A 117 12.40 -19.70 3.16
N ASP A 118 13.06 -19.30 4.25
CA ASP A 118 12.47 -18.51 5.35
C ASP A 118 12.12 -17.10 4.83
N GLY A 119 11.03 -17.01 4.07
CA GLY A 119 10.88 -15.93 3.10
C GLY A 119 9.93 -14.81 3.50
N HIS A 120 9.20 -14.89 4.62
CA HIS A 120 8.10 -13.94 4.85
C HIS A 120 8.58 -12.47 4.86
N LEU A 121 9.57 -12.12 5.69
CA LEU A 121 10.07 -10.75 5.75
C LEU A 121 10.82 -10.36 4.47
N GLU A 122 11.64 -11.26 3.94
CA GLU A 122 12.43 -11.03 2.73
C GLU A 122 11.54 -10.77 1.51
N LEU A 123 10.43 -11.52 1.37
CA LEU A 123 9.43 -11.31 0.36
C LEU A 123 8.70 -9.98 0.53
N LEU A 124 8.37 -9.57 1.76
CA LEU A 124 7.79 -8.24 2.01
C LEU A 124 8.78 -7.12 1.67
N GLN A 125 10.06 -7.30 1.94
CA GLN A 125 11.11 -6.33 1.60
C GLN A 125 11.36 -6.24 0.09
N ALA A 126 11.23 -7.36 -0.63
CA ALA A 126 11.42 -7.44 -2.07
C ALA A 126 10.20 -6.97 -2.87
N PHE A 127 9.00 -7.47 -2.50
CA PHE A 127 7.77 -7.29 -3.26
C PHE A 127 6.76 -6.36 -2.58
N GLY A 128 6.96 -6.02 -1.31
CA GLY A 128 5.98 -5.24 -0.56
C GLY A 128 4.78 -6.08 -0.11
N PRO A 129 3.77 -5.43 0.48
CA PRO A 129 2.60 -6.11 0.99
C PRO A 129 1.78 -6.75 -0.16
N PRO A 130 1.26 -7.98 0.03
CA PRO A 130 0.41 -8.62 -0.96
C PRO A 130 -0.93 -7.90 -1.10
N LEU A 131 -1.59 -8.06 -2.25
CA LEU A 131 -2.94 -7.54 -2.47
C LEU A 131 -3.97 -8.25 -1.59
N ARG A 132 -3.80 -9.57 -1.43
CA ARG A 132 -4.63 -10.38 -0.55
C ARG A 132 -3.75 -11.35 0.22
N GLN A 133 -4.14 -11.58 1.46
CA GLN A 133 -3.57 -12.58 2.33
C GLN A 133 -4.71 -13.38 2.95
N GLY A 134 -4.55 -14.68 3.07
CA GLY A 134 -5.58 -15.52 3.65
C GLY A 134 -5.12 -16.94 3.83
N VAL A 135 -6.10 -17.83 4.01
CA VAL A 135 -5.90 -19.27 4.14
C VAL A 135 -6.54 -19.90 2.91
N GLN A 136 -5.80 -20.72 2.16
CA GLN A 136 -6.36 -21.32 0.95
C GLN A 136 -7.54 -22.23 1.33
N PRO A 137 -8.76 -21.97 0.83
CA PRO A 137 -9.89 -22.85 1.12
C PRO A 137 -9.65 -24.21 0.45
N ARG A 138 -9.91 -25.30 1.19
CA ARG A 138 -9.78 -26.71 0.75
C ARG A 138 -10.39 -27.06 -0.62
N SER A 139 -11.23 -26.20 -1.20
CA SER A 139 -12.04 -26.49 -2.38
C SER A 139 -11.34 -26.31 -3.74
N LEU A 140 -10.12 -25.78 -3.80
CA LEU A 140 -9.38 -25.65 -5.07
C LEU A 140 -8.56 -26.91 -5.45
N LEU A 141 -8.42 -27.85 -4.52
CA LEU A 141 -7.61 -29.07 -4.69
C LEU A 141 -8.23 -30.16 -5.59
N ARG A 142 -9.46 -29.98 -6.10
CA ARG A 142 -10.14 -31.02 -6.89
C ARG A 142 -10.37 -30.68 -8.37
N ALA A 143 -10.26 -29.42 -8.78
CA ALA A 143 -10.60 -29.03 -10.15
C ALA A 143 -9.39 -28.89 -11.10
N ALA A 144 -8.16 -28.82 -10.57
CA ALA A 144 -6.95 -28.67 -11.37
C ALA A 144 -5.99 -29.88 -11.30
N ALA A 145 -6.39 -30.94 -10.60
CA ALA A 145 -5.57 -32.15 -10.41
C ALA A 145 -5.72 -33.19 -11.55
N GLU A 146 -6.20 -32.78 -12.73
CA GLU A 146 -6.17 -33.61 -13.94
C GLU A 146 -5.03 -33.23 -14.91
N GLU A 147 -4.24 -32.18 -14.64
CA GLU A 147 -3.00 -31.94 -15.37
C GLU A 147 -1.79 -32.22 -14.49
N GLU A 148 -0.95 -33.13 -14.97
CA GLU A 148 0.26 -33.65 -14.35
C GLU A 148 1.13 -32.53 -13.76
N SER A 149 1.22 -32.48 -12.43
CA SER A 149 2.34 -31.83 -11.76
C SER A 149 2.67 -32.56 -10.48
N THR A 150 3.87 -33.14 -10.48
CA THR A 150 4.57 -33.82 -9.38
C THR A 150 5.04 -32.80 -8.33
N THR A 151 4.15 -31.92 -7.88
CA THR A 151 4.44 -30.98 -6.79
C THR A 151 3.63 -31.43 -5.59
N ALA A 152 4.32 -31.68 -4.47
CA ALA A 152 3.70 -32.11 -3.22
C ALA A 152 2.51 -31.20 -2.88
N ALA A 153 1.33 -31.80 -2.70
CA ALA A 153 0.10 -31.08 -2.46
C ALA A 153 0.27 -30.17 -1.22
N ALA A 154 0.08 -28.86 -1.41
CA ALA A 154 0.13 -27.89 -0.32
C ALA A 154 -0.87 -28.28 0.79
N PRO A 155 -0.49 -28.10 2.08
CA PRO A 155 -1.32 -28.54 3.19
C PRO A 155 -2.67 -27.81 3.17
N PRO A 156 -3.78 -28.50 3.52
CA PRO A 156 -5.07 -27.86 3.63
C PRO A 156 -4.99 -26.80 4.72
N ASN A 157 -5.24 -25.54 4.37
CA ASN A 157 -5.10 -24.33 5.20
C ASN A 157 -3.71 -23.66 5.18
N ALA A 158 -2.88 -23.92 4.17
CA ALA A 158 -1.68 -23.12 3.93
C ALA A 158 -2.02 -21.61 3.86
N PRO A 159 -1.32 -20.75 4.62
CA PRO A 159 -1.36 -19.31 4.38
C PRO A 159 -0.97 -19.03 2.93
N TYR A 160 -1.67 -18.11 2.29
CA TYR A 160 -1.35 -17.72 0.92
C TYR A 160 -1.33 -16.20 0.78
N TRP A 161 -0.47 -15.75 -0.12
CA TRP A 161 -0.40 -14.39 -0.60
C TRP A 161 -0.73 -14.32 -2.07
N GLN A 162 -1.41 -13.25 -2.44
CA GLN A 162 -1.75 -12.96 -3.83
C GLN A 162 -1.20 -11.60 -4.25
N TYR A 163 -0.53 -11.61 -5.39
CA TYR A 163 -0.07 -10.44 -6.12
C TYR A 163 -0.72 -10.42 -7.50
N ALA A 164 -0.86 -9.23 -8.10
CA ALA A 164 -1.38 -9.09 -9.46
C ALA A 164 -0.70 -7.92 -10.16
N PHE A 165 -0.19 -8.14 -11.37
CA PHE A 165 0.51 -7.11 -12.14
C PHE A 165 0.26 -7.28 -13.63
N ARG A 166 0.45 -6.19 -14.38
CA ARG A 166 0.36 -6.19 -15.85
C ARG A 166 1.75 -6.08 -16.45
N GLU A 167 2.09 -6.99 -17.36
CA GLU A 167 3.36 -6.99 -18.09
C GLU A 167 3.05 -7.19 -19.58
N ARG A 168 3.53 -6.28 -20.46
CA ARG A 168 3.28 -6.33 -21.91
C ARG A 168 1.80 -6.54 -22.30
N HIS A 169 0.90 -5.81 -21.65
CA HIS A 169 -0.56 -5.88 -21.83
C HIS A 169 -1.24 -7.17 -21.35
N GLN A 170 -0.51 -8.07 -20.69
CA GLN A 170 -1.07 -9.28 -20.10
C GLN A 170 -1.16 -9.14 -18.59
N ASP A 171 -2.30 -9.56 -18.03
CA ASP A 171 -2.53 -9.59 -16.59
C ASP A 171 -2.05 -10.92 -16.02
N PHE A 172 -1.17 -10.81 -15.01
CA PHE A 172 -0.61 -11.92 -14.27
C PHE A 172 -1.03 -11.83 -12.82
N TYR A 173 -1.21 -13.01 -12.24
CA TYR A 173 -1.45 -13.19 -10.83
C TYR A 173 -0.43 -14.17 -10.27
N VAL A 174 0.00 -13.92 -9.05
CA VAL A 174 0.96 -14.78 -8.36
C VAL A 174 0.36 -15.19 -7.04
N HIS A 175 0.33 -16.50 -6.81
CA HIS A 175 0.03 -17.08 -5.51
C HIS A 175 1.31 -17.63 -4.90
N ILE A 176 1.65 -17.14 -3.71
CA ILE A 176 2.72 -17.70 -2.89
C ILE A 176 2.04 -18.42 -1.73
N LEU A 177 2.26 -19.73 -1.64
CA LEU A 177 1.79 -20.54 -0.53
C LEU A 177 2.92 -20.73 0.47
N PHE A 178 2.56 -20.73 1.74
CA PHE A 178 3.48 -20.95 2.83
C PHE A 178 3.18 -22.27 3.53
N SER A 179 4.23 -22.95 3.98
CA SER A 179 4.10 -24.05 4.94
C SER A 179 3.71 -23.52 6.32
N ASP A 180 3.36 -24.44 7.23
CA ASP A 180 3.03 -24.10 8.63
C ASP A 180 4.20 -23.39 9.34
N ASP A 181 5.44 -23.68 8.93
CA ASP A 181 6.66 -23.04 9.42
C ASP A 181 6.95 -21.67 8.78
N ARG A 182 6.00 -21.13 8.00
CA ARG A 182 6.10 -19.85 7.26
C ARG A 182 7.17 -19.81 6.18
N LYS A 183 7.63 -20.97 5.72
CA LYS A 183 8.52 -21.08 4.56
C LYS A 183 7.72 -21.06 3.29
N VAL A 184 8.32 -20.61 2.19
CA VAL A 184 7.67 -20.66 0.88
C VAL A 184 7.56 -22.13 0.46
N SER A 185 6.34 -22.66 0.38
CA SER A 185 6.11 -24.03 -0.08
C SER A 185 5.88 -24.10 -1.58
N GLU A 186 5.27 -23.05 -2.17
CA GLU A 186 4.92 -23.05 -3.58
C GLU A 186 4.74 -21.62 -4.11
N VAL A 187 5.16 -21.37 -5.35
CA VAL A 187 4.89 -20.14 -6.09
C VAL A 187 4.22 -20.49 -7.41
N ARG A 188 2.98 -20.04 -7.60
CA ARG A 188 2.21 -20.22 -8.85
C ARG A 188 2.05 -18.88 -9.54
N ILE A 189 2.45 -18.80 -10.80
CA ILE A 189 2.23 -17.64 -11.65
C ILE A 189 1.23 -18.05 -12.73
N PHE A 190 0.11 -17.35 -12.82
CA PHE A 190 -0.92 -17.62 -13.81
C PHE A 190 -1.26 -16.34 -14.56
N GLN A 191 -1.44 -16.48 -15.88
CA GLN A 191 -1.98 -15.44 -16.73
C GLN A 191 -3.50 -15.54 -16.68
N ASP A 192 -4.21 -14.41 -16.60
CA ASP A 192 -5.67 -14.41 -16.71
C ASP A 192 -6.09 -14.36 -18.19
N PRO A 193 -6.63 -15.46 -18.75
CA PRO A 193 -7.09 -15.47 -20.13
C PRO A 193 -8.36 -14.63 -20.35
N ALA A 194 -9.05 -14.20 -19.28
CA ALA A 194 -10.27 -13.39 -19.40
C ALA A 194 -9.99 -11.93 -19.80
N ALA A 195 -8.77 -11.43 -19.61
CA ALA A 195 -8.40 -10.07 -20.02
C ALA A 195 -8.43 -9.89 -21.55
N ASP A 196 -8.05 -10.91 -22.32
CA ASP A 196 -8.09 -10.87 -23.80
C ASP A 196 -9.50 -11.01 -24.38
N ARG A 197 -10.46 -11.61 -23.65
CA ARG A 197 -11.84 -11.79 -24.12
C ARG A 197 -12.68 -10.50 -24.13
N LEU A 198 -12.23 -9.46 -23.44
CA LEU A 198 -12.90 -8.15 -23.42
C LEU A 198 -12.34 -7.16 -24.46
N LEU A 199 -11.32 -7.56 -25.23
CA LEU A 199 -10.67 -6.71 -26.23
C LEU A 199 -10.83 -7.23 -27.68
N SER A 200 -11.58 -8.31 -27.88
CA SER A 200 -12.02 -8.71 -29.22
C SER A 200 -13.39 -8.11 -29.50
N PRO A 201 -13.55 -7.25 -30.53
CA PRO A 201 -14.81 -6.62 -30.90
C PRO A 201 -15.85 -7.63 -31.43
#